data_AF-A0A973GJ23-F1
#
_entry.id   AF-A0A973GJ23-F1
#
_cell.length_a   1.000
_cell.length_b   1.000
_cell.length_c   1.000
_cell.angle_alpha   90.00
_cell.angle_beta   90.00
_cell.angle_gamma   90.00
#
_symmetry.space_group_name_H-M   'P 1'
#
loop_
_entity.id
_entity.type
_entity.pdbx_description
1 polymer ?
#
loop_
_entity_poly.entity_id
_entity_poly.type
_entity_poly.pdbx_seq_one_letter_code
_entity_poly.pdbx_strand_id
1 'polypeptide(L)'
;MNPVTSRILQRLADEGGFVSGGDLCGQLNMSRSAVWKHIVALRAAGYGIEAKSGRGYRLEGLTGSPVPEEVVPLLTTQAFGRSFIYLETVDSTNLKARSLAREGAVEGTVVVADSQTGGRGRMRRSWVSPSGVNLYCSIVLRPPVPSFRVPEVPLVAAAAIHGALESECPEFTAHIKWPNDIVAGGRKLCGILCEMESEPDFTHFVVVGFGLNVNLDPVPDELQGIASSIAIESGRTASRARLLAAVLNRFEELYLEWIRQPDLGFLLPRLEGHAWLKGKELRIEQFDKILTGTEAGLSRQGQLLLRAEDGTLTAVSSGEAHLRSINNETRPS
;
A
#
# COMPACT_ATOMS: atom_id res chain seq x y z
N MET A 1 8.48 -10.65 -16.70
CA MET A 1 9.23 -11.84 -17.17
C MET A 1 8.39 -12.62 -18.19
N ASN A 2 8.93 -13.56 -18.99
CA ASN A 2 8.07 -14.40 -19.86
C ASN A 2 7.42 -15.56 -19.06
N PRO A 3 6.26 -16.10 -19.49
CA PRO A 3 5.50 -17.09 -18.71
C PRO A 3 6.27 -18.37 -18.38
N VAL A 4 7.15 -18.82 -19.27
CA VAL A 4 7.95 -20.04 -19.06
C VAL A 4 9.00 -19.82 -17.97
N THR A 5 9.71 -18.70 -18.04
CA THR A 5 10.69 -18.32 -17.00
C THR A 5 10.00 -18.19 -15.63
N SER A 6 8.80 -17.58 -15.57
CA SER A 6 8.02 -17.47 -14.33
C SER A 6 7.63 -18.83 -13.77
N ARG A 7 7.22 -19.79 -14.62
CA ARG A 7 6.92 -21.16 -14.19
C ARG A 7 8.16 -21.88 -13.64
N ILE A 8 9.33 -21.66 -14.21
CA ILE A 8 10.59 -22.21 -13.68
C ILE A 8 10.89 -21.62 -12.30
N LEU A 9 10.75 -20.30 -12.13
CA LEU A 9 10.94 -19.66 -10.83
C LEU A 9 10.02 -20.26 -9.77
N GLN A 10 8.73 -20.39 -10.07
CA GLN A 10 7.76 -20.98 -9.14
C GLN A 10 8.12 -22.42 -8.78
N ARG A 11 8.47 -23.24 -9.77
CA ARG A 11 8.86 -24.63 -9.51
C ARG A 11 10.08 -24.73 -8.58
N LEU A 12 11.06 -23.85 -8.74
CA LEU A 12 12.24 -23.81 -7.87
C LEU A 12 11.90 -23.29 -6.47
N ALA A 13 11.01 -22.31 -6.36
CA ALA A 13 10.56 -21.75 -5.09
C ALA A 13 9.75 -22.78 -4.28
N ASP A 14 8.82 -23.49 -4.93
CA ASP A 14 7.96 -24.50 -4.31
C ASP A 14 8.74 -25.72 -3.78
N GLU A 15 9.82 -26.12 -4.48
CA GLU A 15 10.64 -27.26 -4.05
C GLU A 15 11.47 -26.94 -2.79
N GLY A 16 11.96 -25.70 -2.65
CA GLY A 16 12.91 -25.32 -1.60
C GLY A 16 14.27 -26.05 -1.66
N GLY A 17 14.46 -26.93 -2.64
CA GLY A 17 15.62 -27.80 -2.83
C GLY A 17 16.13 -27.80 -4.26
N PHE A 18 16.87 -28.85 -4.63
CA PHE A 18 17.35 -29.00 -6.02
C PHE A 18 16.27 -29.64 -6.89
N VAL A 19 15.93 -28.98 -7.99
CA VAL A 19 15.11 -29.54 -9.07
C VAL A 19 16.02 -29.98 -10.21
N SER A 20 15.91 -31.24 -10.64
CA SER A 20 16.77 -31.75 -11.69
C SER A 20 16.47 -31.09 -13.04
N GLY A 21 17.51 -30.91 -13.87
CA GLY A 21 17.31 -30.40 -15.22
C GLY A 21 16.45 -31.33 -16.08
N GLY A 22 16.45 -32.64 -15.78
CA GLY A 22 15.57 -33.61 -16.44
C GLY A 22 14.08 -33.36 -16.12
N ASP A 23 13.77 -33.09 -14.84
CA ASP A 23 12.40 -32.81 -14.40
C ASP A 23 11.87 -31.53 -15.04
N LEU A 24 12.68 -30.46 -15.05
CA LEU A 24 12.33 -29.21 -15.72
C LEU A 24 12.10 -29.41 -17.23
N CYS A 25 12.94 -30.20 -17.89
CA CYS A 25 12.76 -30.51 -19.31
C CYS A 25 11.46 -31.28 -19.56
N GLY A 26 11.17 -32.30 -18.74
CA GLY A 26 9.98 -33.14 -18.87
C GLY A 26 8.69 -32.38 -18.60
N GLN A 27 8.63 -31.60 -17.52
CA GLN A 27 7.44 -30.84 -17.12
C GLN A 27 7.10 -29.71 -18.10
N LEU A 28 8.11 -29.09 -18.70
CA LEU A 28 7.93 -27.95 -19.60
C LEU A 28 7.98 -28.33 -21.08
N ASN A 29 8.28 -29.59 -21.41
CA ASN A 29 8.51 -30.09 -22.77
C ASN A 29 9.58 -29.25 -23.52
N MET A 30 10.75 -29.08 -22.90
CA MET A 30 11.84 -28.24 -23.40
C MET A 30 13.18 -28.95 -23.36
N SER A 31 14.13 -28.48 -24.19
CA SER A 31 15.51 -28.98 -24.14
C SER A 31 16.27 -28.43 -22.92
N ARG A 32 17.33 -29.13 -22.51
CA ARG A 32 18.23 -28.65 -21.44
C ARG A 32 18.85 -27.28 -21.74
N SER A 33 19.18 -27.02 -23.00
CA SER A 33 19.73 -25.73 -23.43
C SER A 33 18.70 -24.60 -23.32
N ALA A 34 17.42 -24.89 -23.57
CA ALA A 34 16.34 -23.92 -23.37
C ALA A 34 16.11 -23.64 -21.88
N VAL A 35 16.04 -24.67 -21.03
CA VAL A 35 15.96 -24.50 -19.56
C VAL A 35 17.13 -23.65 -19.04
N TRP A 36 18.35 -23.93 -19.51
CA TRP A 36 19.54 -23.15 -19.12
C TRP A 36 19.41 -21.67 -19.47
N LYS A 37 18.87 -21.31 -20.64
CA LYS A 37 18.62 -19.91 -21.02
C LYS A 37 17.66 -19.21 -20.05
N HIS A 38 16.62 -19.90 -19.60
CA HIS A 38 15.70 -19.35 -18.59
C HIS A 38 16.36 -19.19 -17.22
N ILE A 39 17.21 -20.13 -16.79
CA ILE A 39 17.99 -20.00 -15.55
C ILE A 39 18.94 -18.79 -15.63
N VAL A 40 19.59 -18.56 -16.77
CA VAL A 40 20.42 -17.37 -16.99
C VAL A 40 19.59 -16.08 -16.89
N ALA A 41 18.40 -16.06 -17.49
CA ALA A 41 17.50 -14.91 -17.40
C ALA A 41 17.03 -14.64 -15.96
N LEU A 42 16.75 -15.68 -15.17
CA LEU A 42 16.41 -15.54 -13.75
C LEU A 42 17.57 -14.96 -12.94
N ARG A 43 18.81 -15.44 -13.16
CA ARG A 43 19.99 -14.85 -12.51
C ARG A 43 20.19 -13.38 -12.89
N ALA A 44 19.98 -13.04 -14.16
CA ALA A 44 20.04 -11.65 -14.62
C ALA A 44 18.95 -10.76 -13.99
N ALA A 45 17.80 -11.35 -13.62
CA ALA A 45 16.73 -10.69 -12.88
C ALA A 45 16.97 -10.61 -11.36
N GLY A 46 18.14 -11.03 -10.87
CA GLY A 46 18.54 -10.91 -9.46
C GLY A 46 18.28 -12.15 -8.60
N TYR A 47 17.76 -13.24 -9.16
CA TYR A 47 17.54 -14.48 -8.39
C TYR A 47 18.84 -15.27 -8.21
N GLY A 48 19.24 -15.47 -6.95
CA GLY A 48 20.32 -16.38 -6.59
C GLY A 48 19.94 -17.83 -6.90
N ILE A 49 20.53 -18.42 -7.93
CA ILE A 49 20.26 -19.81 -8.33
C ILE A 49 21.56 -20.60 -8.37
N GLU A 50 21.69 -21.57 -7.46
CA GLU A 50 22.78 -22.53 -7.45
C GLU A 50 22.55 -23.61 -8.51
N ALA A 51 23.62 -24.02 -9.19
CA ALA A 51 23.60 -25.17 -10.09
C ALA A 51 24.62 -26.22 -9.62
N LYS A 52 24.17 -27.47 -9.46
CA LYS A 52 25.03 -28.59 -9.06
C LYS A 52 24.91 -29.75 -10.03
N SER A 53 26.06 -30.22 -10.52
CA SER A 53 26.13 -31.36 -11.45
C SER A 53 25.45 -32.59 -10.84
N GLY A 54 24.64 -33.28 -11.64
CA GLY A 54 23.85 -34.44 -11.20
C GLY A 54 22.62 -34.13 -10.32
N ARG A 55 22.44 -32.89 -9.84
CA ARG A 55 21.31 -32.49 -8.99
C ARG A 55 20.39 -31.45 -9.61
N GLY A 56 20.91 -30.62 -10.51
CA GLY A 56 20.14 -29.57 -11.19
C GLY A 56 20.27 -28.21 -10.52
N TYR A 57 19.16 -27.51 -10.33
CA TYR A 57 19.10 -26.10 -9.92
C TYR A 57 18.37 -25.92 -8.60
N ARG A 58 18.82 -24.99 -7.76
CA ARG A 58 18.17 -24.62 -6.50
C ARG A 58 18.11 -23.09 -6.39
N LEU A 59 16.94 -22.56 -6.05
CA LEU A 59 16.77 -21.16 -5.70
C LEU A 59 17.27 -20.92 -4.28
N GLU A 60 18.12 -19.92 -4.08
CA GLU A 60 18.63 -19.52 -2.75
C GLU A 60 17.57 -18.76 -1.96
N GLY A 61 16.78 -17.93 -2.64
CA GLY A 61 15.66 -17.20 -2.07
C GLY A 61 14.97 -16.33 -3.12
N LEU A 62 13.75 -15.91 -2.81
CA LEU A 62 13.06 -14.86 -3.56
C LEU A 62 13.67 -13.49 -3.25
N THR A 63 13.54 -12.53 -4.17
CA THR A 63 14.13 -11.20 -4.01
C THR A 63 13.31 -10.31 -3.07
N GLY A 64 12.03 -10.64 -2.87
CA GLY A 64 11.07 -9.79 -2.17
C GLY A 64 10.64 -8.56 -2.98
N SER A 65 10.96 -8.51 -4.28
CA SER A 65 10.58 -7.40 -5.17
C SER A 65 9.09 -7.45 -5.50
N PRO A 66 8.40 -6.30 -5.63
CA PRO A 66 6.95 -6.28 -5.83
C PRO A 66 6.56 -6.52 -7.29
N VAL A 67 7.19 -7.51 -7.91
CA VAL A 67 6.95 -7.94 -9.29
C VAL A 67 5.81 -8.96 -9.34
N PRO A 68 5.10 -9.11 -10.47
CA PRO A 68 3.98 -10.04 -10.59
C PRO A 68 4.38 -11.47 -10.21
N GLU A 69 5.60 -11.88 -10.56
CA GLU A 69 6.11 -13.22 -10.35
C GLU A 69 6.26 -13.59 -8.86
N GLU A 70 6.42 -12.61 -7.96
CA GLU A 70 6.50 -12.85 -6.51
C GLU A 70 5.20 -12.49 -5.77
N VAL A 71 4.42 -11.55 -6.30
CA VAL A 71 3.18 -11.08 -5.65
C VAL A 71 1.99 -11.97 -5.99
N VAL A 72 1.76 -12.25 -7.28
CA VAL A 72 0.55 -12.96 -7.76
C VAL A 72 0.37 -14.35 -7.13
N PRO A 73 1.43 -15.16 -6.93
CA PRO A 73 1.30 -16.47 -6.25
C PRO A 73 0.79 -16.37 -4.80
N LEU A 74 0.98 -15.21 -4.15
CA LEU A 74 0.56 -14.96 -2.77
C LEU A 74 -0.87 -14.39 -2.69
N LEU A 75 -1.50 -14.09 -3.83
CA LEU A 75 -2.83 -13.48 -3.88
C LEU A 75 -3.95 -14.50 -3.72
N THR A 76 -4.83 -14.27 -2.75
CA THR A 76 -6.09 -14.98 -2.53
C THR A 76 -7.30 -14.23 -3.09
N THR A 77 -7.07 -13.08 -3.72
CA THR A 77 -8.08 -12.19 -4.31
C THR A 77 -8.83 -12.80 -5.49
N GLN A 78 -10.05 -12.37 -5.76
CA GLN A 78 -10.79 -12.74 -6.95
C GLN A 78 -10.52 -11.78 -8.12
N ALA A 79 -10.37 -10.49 -7.86
CA ALA A 79 -10.20 -9.45 -8.87
C ALA A 79 -8.88 -8.66 -8.71
N PHE A 80 -8.52 -8.29 -7.48
CA PHE A 80 -7.44 -7.34 -7.22
C PHE A 80 -6.08 -7.98 -7.50
N GLY A 81 -5.31 -7.38 -8.42
CA GLY A 81 -4.00 -7.90 -8.83
C GLY A 81 -4.07 -9.05 -9.83
N ARG A 82 -5.26 -9.39 -10.37
CA ARG A 82 -5.38 -10.33 -11.50
C ARG A 82 -5.01 -9.70 -12.84
N SER A 83 -5.18 -8.38 -12.95
CA SER A 83 -4.47 -7.53 -13.92
C SER A 83 -3.39 -6.75 -13.17
N PHE A 84 -2.12 -7.05 -13.45
CA PHE A 84 -0.98 -6.51 -12.70
C PHE A 84 0.05 -5.93 -13.67
N ILE A 85 0.31 -4.62 -13.55
CA ILE A 85 1.30 -3.90 -14.32
C ILE A 85 2.43 -3.49 -13.38
N TYR A 86 3.64 -3.97 -13.66
CA TYR A 86 4.86 -3.54 -12.97
C TYR A 86 5.72 -2.69 -13.90
N LEU A 87 6.24 -1.59 -13.39
CA LEU A 87 7.12 -0.65 -14.10
C LEU A 87 8.38 -0.40 -13.27
N GLU A 88 9.56 -0.38 -13.90
CA GLU A 88 10.79 0.01 -13.18
C GLU A 88 10.73 1.48 -12.75
N THR A 89 10.31 2.36 -13.66
CA THR A 89 10.15 3.79 -13.41
C THR A 89 8.90 4.31 -14.11
N VAL A 90 8.18 5.19 -13.44
CA VAL A 90 7.00 5.88 -13.99
C VAL A 90 6.95 7.32 -13.46
N ASP A 91 6.18 8.21 -14.07
CA ASP A 91 5.91 9.53 -13.48
C ASP A 91 5.12 9.40 -12.17
N SER A 92 3.97 8.71 -12.21
CA SER A 92 3.20 8.31 -11.05
C SER A 92 2.34 7.10 -11.36
N THR A 93 2.32 6.14 -10.43
CA THR A 93 1.43 4.98 -10.45
C THR A 93 -0.04 5.40 -10.54
N ASN A 94 -0.45 6.47 -9.84
CA ASN A 94 -1.81 7.01 -9.93
C ASN A 94 -2.15 7.53 -11.33
N LEU A 95 -1.23 8.26 -11.97
CA LEU A 95 -1.42 8.78 -13.32
C LEU A 95 -1.57 7.63 -14.32
N LYS A 96 -0.70 6.61 -14.21
CA LYS A 96 -0.77 5.43 -15.07
C LYS A 96 -2.06 4.65 -14.85
N ALA A 97 -2.46 4.40 -13.59
CA ALA A 97 -3.71 3.72 -13.26
C ALA A 97 -4.93 4.49 -13.78
N ARG A 98 -4.94 5.82 -13.67
CA ARG A 98 -6.00 6.66 -14.24
C ARG A 98 -6.07 6.58 -15.76
N SER A 99 -4.93 6.58 -16.46
CA SER A 99 -4.90 6.39 -17.92
C SER A 99 -5.51 5.05 -18.30
N LEU A 100 -5.07 3.98 -17.64
CA LEU A 100 -5.59 2.63 -17.87
C LEU A 100 -7.10 2.54 -17.57
N ALA A 101 -7.58 3.18 -16.50
CA ALA A 101 -9.00 3.21 -16.16
C ALA A 101 -9.85 3.88 -17.25
N ARG A 102 -9.36 4.97 -17.86
CA ARG A 102 -9.99 5.64 -19.02
C ARG A 102 -9.94 4.77 -20.28
N GLU A 103 -8.89 3.98 -20.44
CA GLU A 103 -8.74 2.99 -21.51
C GLU A 103 -9.60 1.72 -21.29
N GLY A 104 -10.39 1.66 -20.20
CA GLY A 104 -11.30 0.56 -19.93
C GLY A 104 -10.71 -0.56 -19.06
N ALA A 105 -9.62 -0.31 -18.34
CA ALA A 105 -9.09 -1.29 -17.39
C ALA A 105 -10.16 -1.71 -16.37
N VAL A 106 -10.15 -3.00 -16.08
CA VAL A 106 -11.11 -3.65 -15.18
C VAL A 106 -10.83 -3.28 -13.73
N GLU A 107 -11.86 -3.36 -12.89
CA GLU A 107 -11.71 -3.25 -11.44
C GLU A 107 -10.67 -4.24 -10.91
N GLY A 108 -9.89 -3.81 -9.93
CA GLY A 108 -8.80 -4.59 -9.36
C GLY A 108 -7.52 -4.57 -10.20
N THR A 109 -7.47 -3.80 -11.30
CA THR A 109 -6.19 -3.56 -12.01
C THR A 109 -5.21 -2.85 -11.08
N VAL A 110 -4.05 -3.47 -10.88
CA VAL A 110 -2.97 -3.00 -10.01
C VAL A 110 -1.82 -2.48 -10.86
N VAL A 111 -1.35 -1.28 -10.55
CA VAL A 111 -0.14 -0.68 -11.12
C VAL A 111 0.88 -0.51 -9.99
N VAL A 112 2.06 -1.10 -10.16
CA VAL A 112 3.18 -0.98 -9.24
C VAL A 112 4.37 -0.39 -9.98
N ALA A 113 5.14 0.44 -9.28
CA ALA A 113 6.43 0.88 -9.78
C ALA A 113 7.54 0.66 -8.75
N ASP A 114 8.76 0.41 -9.22
CA ASP A 114 9.94 0.38 -8.34
C ASP A 114 10.40 1.78 -7.94
N SER A 115 10.17 2.79 -8.81
CA SER A 115 10.45 4.20 -8.57
C SER A 115 9.44 5.13 -9.26
N GLN A 116 9.29 6.35 -8.74
CA GLN A 116 8.49 7.40 -9.39
C GLN A 116 9.28 8.69 -9.55
N THR A 117 9.21 9.32 -10.73
CA THR A 117 9.87 10.63 -10.98
C THR A 117 9.00 11.82 -10.60
N GLY A 118 7.69 11.62 -10.44
CA GLY A 118 6.70 12.65 -10.11
C GLY A 118 5.67 12.17 -9.10
N GLY A 119 6.10 11.40 -8.09
CA GLY A 119 5.25 10.88 -7.01
C GLY A 119 4.46 12.01 -6.31
N ARG A 120 3.17 11.78 -6.06
CA ARG A 120 2.24 12.80 -5.54
C ARG A 120 1.59 12.37 -4.24
N GLY A 121 1.47 13.32 -3.33
CA GLY A 121 0.60 13.28 -2.15
C GLY A 121 -0.59 14.23 -2.30
N ARG A 122 -1.40 14.32 -1.23
CA ARG A 122 -2.48 15.29 -1.14
C ARG A 122 -1.96 16.73 -1.24
N MET A 123 -2.83 17.66 -1.63
CA MET A 123 -2.50 19.09 -1.76
C MET A 123 -1.27 19.37 -2.63
N ARG A 124 -1.05 18.55 -3.67
CA ARG A 124 0.08 18.64 -4.61
C ARG A 124 1.47 18.53 -3.98
N ARG A 125 1.57 17.99 -2.76
CA ARG A 125 2.88 17.69 -2.14
C ARG A 125 3.58 16.56 -2.91
N SER A 126 4.91 16.58 -2.94
CA SER A 126 5.71 15.52 -3.53
C SER A 126 5.76 14.29 -2.62
N TRP A 127 5.82 13.09 -3.22
CA TRP A 127 6.12 11.83 -2.52
C TRP A 127 7.46 11.27 -3.03
N VAL A 128 8.48 11.32 -2.18
CA VAL A 128 9.84 10.82 -2.49
C VAL A 128 9.78 9.33 -2.78
N SER A 129 10.21 8.95 -4.00
CA SER A 129 9.98 7.60 -4.54
C SER A 129 11.25 6.91 -5.09
N PRO A 130 12.31 6.68 -4.28
CA PRO A 130 13.52 5.99 -4.71
C PRO A 130 13.27 4.54 -5.13
N SER A 131 14.14 4.05 -6.03
CA SER A 131 14.15 2.67 -6.52
C SER A 131 14.51 1.66 -5.43
N GLY A 132 13.98 0.44 -5.53
CA GLY A 132 14.43 -0.73 -4.77
C GLY A 132 13.99 -0.81 -3.31
N VAL A 133 13.52 0.28 -2.70
CA VAL A 133 13.36 0.34 -1.23
C VAL A 133 11.92 0.35 -0.74
N ASN A 134 10.96 0.93 -1.48
CA ASN A 134 9.59 1.12 -1.00
C ASN A 134 8.55 0.48 -1.93
N LEU A 135 7.28 0.58 -1.53
CA LEU A 135 6.12 0.19 -2.32
C LEU A 135 5.38 1.43 -2.82
N TYR A 136 5.21 1.51 -4.15
CA TYR A 136 4.35 2.49 -4.80
C TYR A 136 3.32 1.73 -5.62
N CYS A 137 2.06 1.82 -5.25
CA CYS A 137 1.00 1.01 -5.81
C CYS A 137 -0.27 1.84 -6.02
N SER A 138 -0.96 1.62 -7.13
CA SER A 138 -2.27 2.17 -7.42
C SER A 138 -3.23 1.10 -7.89
N ILE A 139 -4.48 1.18 -7.42
CA ILE A 139 -5.53 0.18 -7.69
C ILE A 139 -6.71 0.90 -8.34
N VAL A 140 -7.20 0.37 -9.47
CA VAL A 140 -8.40 0.86 -10.15
C VAL A 140 -9.63 0.21 -9.54
N LEU A 141 -10.56 1.02 -9.04
CA LEU A 141 -11.86 0.61 -8.50
C LEU A 141 -13.01 1.16 -9.34
N ARG A 142 -14.12 0.44 -9.39
CA ARG A 142 -15.38 0.84 -10.02
C ARG A 142 -16.56 0.56 -9.07
N PRO A 143 -16.59 1.22 -7.90
CA PRO A 143 -17.54 0.88 -6.86
C PRO A 143 -18.97 1.27 -7.24
N PRO A 144 -19.95 0.37 -7.10
CA PRO A 144 -21.35 0.68 -7.37
C PRO A 144 -22.01 1.41 -6.18
N VAL A 145 -21.36 2.46 -5.68
CA VAL A 145 -21.87 3.28 -4.56
C VAL A 145 -22.08 4.74 -4.99
N PRO A 146 -22.94 5.49 -4.30
CA PRO A 146 -23.06 6.93 -4.51
C PRO A 146 -21.73 7.66 -4.30
N SER A 147 -21.47 8.70 -5.10
CA SER A 147 -20.22 9.48 -5.06
C SER A 147 -19.90 10.07 -3.68
N PHE A 148 -20.91 10.37 -2.87
CA PHE A 148 -20.72 10.88 -1.50
C PHE A 148 -20.06 9.86 -0.54
N ARG A 149 -20.05 8.56 -0.87
CA ARG A 149 -19.37 7.52 -0.09
C ARG A 149 -17.91 7.33 -0.49
N VAL A 150 -17.49 7.79 -1.67
CA VAL A 150 -16.10 7.64 -2.14
C VAL A 150 -15.04 8.22 -1.15
N PRO A 151 -15.31 9.33 -0.43
CA PRO A 151 -14.43 9.79 0.65
C PRO A 151 -14.18 8.79 1.79
N GLU A 152 -14.93 7.69 1.89
CA GLU A 152 -14.71 6.60 2.87
C GLU A 152 -13.53 5.68 2.45
N VAL A 153 -13.23 5.58 1.15
CA VAL A 153 -12.23 4.64 0.58
C VAL A 153 -10.84 4.77 1.20
N PRO A 154 -10.28 5.98 1.46
CA PRO A 154 -9.00 6.10 2.15
C PRO A 154 -8.95 5.39 3.52
N LEU A 155 -10.06 5.35 4.26
CA LEU A 155 -10.13 4.67 5.56
C LEU A 155 -10.19 3.15 5.39
N VAL A 156 -10.91 2.66 4.37
CA VAL A 156 -10.91 1.24 3.99
C VAL A 156 -9.50 0.78 3.61
N ALA A 157 -8.80 1.56 2.78
CA ALA A 157 -7.42 1.30 2.41
C ALA A 157 -6.46 1.38 3.61
N ALA A 158 -6.62 2.37 4.50
CA ALA A 158 -5.81 2.50 5.70
C ALA A 158 -5.96 1.29 6.64
N ALA A 159 -7.18 0.81 6.84
CA ALA A 159 -7.45 -0.39 7.62
C ALA A 159 -6.83 -1.65 7.00
N ALA A 160 -6.89 -1.79 5.67
CA ALA A 160 -6.27 -2.90 4.95
C ALA A 160 -4.74 -2.90 5.09
N ILE A 161 -4.11 -1.74 4.87
CA ILE A 161 -2.65 -1.60 4.97
C ILE A 161 -2.20 -1.79 6.42
N HIS A 162 -2.90 -1.22 7.39
CA HIS A 162 -2.62 -1.45 8.81
C HIS A 162 -2.68 -2.94 9.14
N GLY A 163 -3.72 -3.66 8.69
CA GLY A 163 -3.82 -5.10 8.93
C GLY A 163 -2.74 -5.92 8.25
N ALA A 164 -2.26 -5.51 7.07
CA ALA A 164 -1.14 -6.15 6.40
C ALA A 164 0.16 -5.98 7.20
N LEU A 165 0.39 -4.77 7.73
CA LEU A 165 1.54 -4.47 8.60
C LEU A 165 1.50 -5.31 9.89
N GLU A 166 0.35 -5.43 10.55
CA GLU A 166 0.22 -6.26 11.77
C GLU A 166 0.56 -7.73 11.52
N SER A 167 0.20 -8.30 10.36
CA SER A 167 0.52 -9.69 10.06
C SER A 167 1.95 -9.92 9.58
N GLU A 168 2.51 -9.02 8.76
CA GLU A 168 3.82 -9.23 8.13
C GLU A 168 4.98 -8.62 8.93
N CYS A 169 4.68 -7.67 9.83
CA CYS A 169 5.66 -6.94 10.63
C CYS A 169 5.20 -6.77 12.09
N PRO A 170 4.97 -7.86 12.84
CA PRO A 170 4.48 -7.80 14.22
C PRO A 170 5.47 -7.19 15.22
N GLU A 171 6.72 -6.89 14.81
CA GLU A 171 7.77 -6.36 15.67
C GLU A 171 7.57 -4.90 16.09
N PHE A 172 6.77 -4.14 15.34
CA PHE A 172 6.47 -2.75 15.66
C PHE A 172 4.98 -2.46 15.55
N THR A 173 4.54 -1.39 16.20
CA THR A 173 3.14 -0.95 16.16
C THR A 173 2.99 0.23 15.21
N ALA A 174 2.13 0.06 14.21
CA ALA A 174 1.65 1.15 13.36
C ALA A 174 0.32 1.70 13.89
N HIS A 175 0.00 2.93 13.53
CA HIS A 175 -1.28 3.57 13.86
C HIS A 175 -1.87 4.25 12.63
N ILE A 176 -3.19 4.31 12.58
CA ILE A 176 -3.93 5.01 11.53
C ILE A 176 -4.04 6.48 11.92
N LYS A 177 -3.53 7.38 11.08
CA LYS A 177 -3.69 8.82 11.21
C LYS A 177 -4.73 9.28 10.20
N TRP A 178 -5.90 9.67 10.71
CA TRP A 178 -6.99 10.20 9.89
C TRP A 178 -6.53 11.39 9.04
N PRO A 179 -6.98 11.50 7.78
CA PRO A 179 -7.89 10.58 7.09
C PRO A 179 -7.20 9.50 6.24
N ASN A 180 -5.88 9.57 6.03
CA ASN A 180 -5.27 8.88 4.89
C ASN A 180 -3.79 8.49 5.09
N ASP A 181 -3.29 8.50 6.33
CA ASP A 181 -1.89 8.20 6.61
C ASP A 181 -1.76 7.04 7.62
N ILE A 182 -0.64 6.33 7.55
CA ILE A 182 -0.21 5.39 8.59
C ILE A 182 1.10 5.91 9.17
N VAL A 183 1.22 5.85 10.50
CA VAL A 183 2.38 6.34 11.24
C VAL A 183 2.96 5.25 12.15
N ALA A 184 4.26 5.31 12.38
CA ALA A 184 4.98 4.49 13.35
C ALA A 184 6.05 5.37 14.04
N GLY A 185 6.24 5.21 15.34
CA GLY A 185 7.12 6.09 16.12
C GLY A 185 6.76 7.59 16.00
N GLY A 186 5.48 7.92 15.75
CA GLY A 186 5.01 9.28 15.49
C GLY A 186 5.37 9.87 14.13
N ARG A 187 6.06 9.13 13.26
CA ARG A 187 6.51 9.53 11.93
C ARG A 187 5.72 8.82 10.84
N LYS A 188 5.65 9.42 9.65
CA LYS A 188 4.88 8.90 8.52
C LYS A 188 5.52 7.64 7.93
N LEU A 189 4.73 6.58 7.85
CA LEU A 189 5.11 5.29 7.26
C LEU A 189 4.43 5.07 5.91
N CYS A 190 3.15 5.44 5.79
CA CYS A 190 2.37 5.31 4.56
C CYS A 190 1.56 6.58 4.29
N GLY A 191 1.42 6.95 3.02
CA GLY A 191 0.45 7.93 2.56
C GLY A 191 -0.49 7.31 1.53
N ILE A 192 -1.79 7.57 1.67
CA ILE A 192 -2.84 7.10 0.77
C ILE A 192 -3.42 8.29 0.01
N LEU A 193 -3.59 8.15 -1.30
CA LEU A 193 -4.15 9.16 -2.19
C LEU A 193 -5.23 8.51 -3.06
N CYS A 194 -6.49 8.85 -2.78
CA CYS A 194 -7.62 8.46 -3.62
C CYS A 194 -8.00 9.60 -4.57
N GLU A 195 -8.08 9.31 -5.85
CA GLU A 195 -8.55 10.24 -6.89
C GLU A 195 -9.77 9.63 -7.58
N MET A 196 -10.83 10.41 -7.73
CA MET A 196 -12.07 9.98 -8.36
C MET A 196 -12.25 10.69 -9.70
N GLU A 197 -12.74 9.96 -10.69
CA GLU A 197 -13.31 10.55 -11.91
C GLU A 197 -14.80 10.23 -11.91
N SER A 198 -15.64 11.27 -11.89
CA SER A 198 -17.09 11.14 -11.78
C SER A 198 -17.80 12.19 -12.63
N GLU A 199 -18.97 11.82 -13.16
CA GLU A 199 -20.00 12.74 -13.62
C GLU A 199 -21.07 12.92 -12.54
N PRO A 200 -21.96 13.94 -12.61
CA PRO A 200 -22.93 14.24 -11.55
C PRO A 200 -23.75 13.05 -11.07
N ASP A 201 -24.07 12.10 -11.95
CA ASP A 201 -24.95 10.96 -11.67
C ASP A 201 -24.20 9.61 -11.50
N PHE A 202 -22.92 9.53 -11.89
CA PHE A 202 -22.14 8.28 -11.87
C PHE A 202 -20.66 8.49 -11.55
N THR A 203 -20.13 7.66 -10.63
CA THR A 203 -18.68 7.52 -10.46
C THR A 203 -18.14 6.59 -11.55
N HIS A 204 -17.25 7.09 -12.42
CA HIS A 204 -16.67 6.28 -13.49
C HIS A 204 -15.66 5.27 -12.92
N PHE A 205 -14.75 5.77 -12.10
CA PHE A 205 -13.76 4.97 -11.38
C PHE A 205 -13.13 5.76 -10.24
N VAL A 206 -12.50 5.03 -9.32
CA VAL A 206 -11.63 5.59 -8.27
C VAL A 206 -10.26 4.95 -8.41
N VAL A 207 -9.20 5.75 -8.34
CA VAL A 207 -7.82 5.27 -8.25
C VAL A 207 -7.35 5.41 -6.81
N VAL A 208 -7.03 4.30 -6.18
CA VAL A 208 -6.48 4.24 -4.82
C VAL A 208 -4.98 4.05 -4.91
N GLY A 209 -4.23 5.12 -4.70
CA GLY A 209 -2.78 5.11 -4.60
C GLY A 209 -2.30 5.00 -3.16
N PHE A 210 -1.23 4.26 -2.93
CA PHE A 210 -0.48 4.35 -1.69
C PHE A 210 1.03 4.26 -1.92
N GLY A 211 1.76 5.05 -1.14
CA GLY A 211 3.20 4.94 -0.96
C GLY A 211 3.49 4.44 0.44
N LEU A 212 4.17 3.30 0.57
CA LEU A 212 4.55 2.70 1.85
C LEU A 212 6.08 2.61 1.93
N ASN A 213 6.64 3.23 2.97
CA ASN A 213 8.07 3.19 3.24
C ASN A 213 8.44 1.83 3.84
N VAL A 214 9.13 0.99 3.07
CA VAL A 214 9.46 -0.40 3.48
C VAL A 214 10.90 -0.46 3.97
N ASN A 215 11.86 -0.33 3.07
CA ASN A 215 13.29 -0.49 3.35
C ASN A 215 14.07 0.82 3.15
N LEU A 216 13.39 1.98 3.32
CA LEU A 216 14.02 3.29 3.25
C LEU A 216 14.88 3.53 4.50
N ASP A 217 16.15 3.19 4.41
CA ASP A 217 17.17 3.39 5.45
C ASP A 217 18.57 3.56 4.80
N PRO A 218 19.27 4.69 4.98
CA PRO A 218 18.86 5.87 5.76
C PRO A 218 17.71 6.66 5.10
N VAL A 219 16.92 7.33 5.93
CA VAL A 219 15.90 8.29 5.45
C VAL A 219 16.63 9.54 4.92
N PRO A 220 16.27 10.06 3.73
CA PRO A 220 16.84 11.30 3.20
C PRO A 220 16.72 12.47 4.17
N ASP A 221 17.71 13.36 4.19
CA ASP A 221 17.79 14.49 5.14
C ASP A 221 16.52 15.35 5.18
N GLU A 222 15.93 15.61 4.01
CA GLU A 222 14.69 16.38 3.86
C GLU A 222 13.44 15.73 4.50
N LEU A 223 13.51 14.43 4.82
CA LEU A 223 12.45 13.65 5.45
C LEU A 223 12.78 13.24 6.89
N GLN A 224 13.95 13.62 7.41
CA GLN A 224 14.32 13.32 8.80
C GLN A 224 13.31 13.93 9.78
N GLY A 225 12.91 13.14 10.78
CA GLY A 225 11.87 13.52 11.74
C GLY A 225 10.43 13.51 11.20
N ILE A 226 10.24 13.41 9.88
CA ILE A 226 8.92 13.39 9.24
C ILE A 226 8.52 11.96 8.86
N ALA A 227 9.44 11.21 8.25
CA ALA A 227 9.20 9.87 7.75
C ALA A 227 9.91 8.79 8.58
N SER A 228 9.35 7.59 8.57
CA SER A 228 10.01 6.35 8.98
C SER A 228 9.81 5.27 7.91
N SER A 229 10.37 4.09 8.15
CA SER A 229 10.24 2.90 7.30
C SER A 229 10.10 1.65 8.15
N ILE A 230 9.57 0.57 7.55
CA ILE A 230 9.47 -0.73 8.22
C ILE A 230 10.86 -1.20 8.68
N ALA A 231 11.91 -1.00 7.88
CA ALA A 231 13.26 -1.39 8.24
C ALA A 231 13.77 -0.68 9.49
N ILE A 232 13.47 0.62 9.64
CA ILE A 232 13.87 1.40 10.81
C ILE A 232 13.10 0.95 12.06
N GLU A 233 11.78 0.76 11.95
CA GLU A 233 10.94 0.43 13.11
C GLU A 233 11.07 -1.04 13.55
N SER A 234 11.35 -1.95 12.62
CA SER A 234 11.50 -3.39 12.90
C SER A 234 12.96 -3.85 13.07
N GLY A 235 13.93 -3.05 12.64
CA GLY A 235 15.35 -3.42 12.61
C GLY A 235 15.73 -4.46 11.55
N ARG A 236 14.84 -4.79 10.60
CA ARG A 236 15.09 -5.77 9.53
C ARG A 236 14.52 -5.35 8.17
N THR A 237 15.12 -5.84 7.11
CA THR A 237 14.56 -5.72 5.75
C THR A 237 13.27 -6.52 5.63
N ALA A 238 12.22 -5.90 5.06
CA ALA A 238 10.95 -6.55 4.80
C ALA A 238 10.74 -6.85 3.31
N SER A 239 10.01 -7.94 3.02
CA SER A 239 9.64 -8.33 1.66
C SER A 239 8.52 -7.44 1.14
N ARG A 240 8.81 -6.64 0.11
CA ARG A 240 7.84 -5.78 -0.56
C ARG A 240 6.75 -6.60 -1.25
N ALA A 241 7.12 -7.76 -1.81
CA ALA A 241 6.18 -8.70 -2.42
C ALA A 241 5.11 -9.19 -1.43
N ARG A 242 5.55 -9.70 -0.27
CA ARG A 242 4.65 -10.22 0.76
C ARG A 242 3.75 -9.13 1.34
N LEU A 243 4.31 -7.95 1.61
CA LEU A 243 3.54 -6.80 2.08
C LEU A 243 2.46 -6.40 1.07
N LEU A 244 2.81 -6.25 -0.20
CA LEU A 244 1.83 -5.88 -1.23
C LEU A 244 0.73 -6.95 -1.37
N ALA A 245 1.09 -8.23 -1.37
CA ALA A 245 0.11 -9.31 -1.42
C ALA A 245 -0.85 -9.27 -0.22
N ALA A 246 -0.32 -9.09 0.99
CA ALA A 246 -1.11 -8.98 2.22
C ALA A 246 -2.05 -7.76 2.18
N VAL A 247 -1.58 -6.62 1.65
CA VAL A 247 -2.42 -5.43 1.43
C VAL A 247 -3.54 -5.73 0.45
N LEU A 248 -3.25 -6.31 -0.72
CA LEU A 248 -4.25 -6.57 -1.75
C LEU A 248 -5.31 -7.58 -1.29
N ASN A 249 -4.90 -8.65 -0.61
CA ASN A 249 -5.80 -9.67 -0.07
C ASN A 249 -6.78 -9.05 0.93
N ARG A 250 -6.28 -8.27 1.90
CA ARG A 250 -7.12 -7.60 2.90
C ARG A 250 -7.96 -6.48 2.30
N PHE A 251 -7.42 -5.75 1.33
CA PHE A 251 -8.12 -4.62 0.75
C PHE A 251 -9.32 -5.09 -0.08
N GLU A 252 -9.20 -6.17 -0.84
CA GLU A 252 -10.36 -6.73 -1.56
C GLU A 252 -11.45 -7.19 -0.58
N GLU A 253 -11.09 -7.88 0.51
CA GLU A 253 -12.05 -8.31 1.54
C GLU A 253 -12.80 -7.12 2.14
N LEU A 254 -12.08 -6.11 2.62
CA LEU A 254 -12.67 -4.92 3.24
C LEU A 254 -13.46 -4.07 2.24
N TYR A 255 -13.00 -3.98 0.99
CA TYR A 255 -13.69 -3.29 -0.09
C TYR A 255 -15.04 -3.96 -0.40
N LEU A 256 -15.04 -5.29 -0.55
CA LEU A 256 -16.24 -6.07 -0.82
C LEU A 256 -17.24 -6.02 0.34
N GLU A 257 -16.78 -5.89 1.58
CA GLU A 257 -17.65 -5.66 2.74
C GLU A 257 -18.21 -4.23 2.74
N TRP A 258 -17.35 -3.24 2.50
CA TRP A 258 -17.71 -1.82 2.47
C TRP A 258 -18.83 -1.50 1.47
N ILE A 259 -18.80 -2.09 0.26
CA ILE A 259 -19.85 -1.90 -0.75
C ILE A 259 -21.21 -2.49 -0.33
N ARG A 260 -21.23 -3.48 0.56
CA ARG A 260 -22.46 -4.12 1.06
C ARG A 260 -23.05 -3.41 2.28
N GLN A 261 -22.22 -2.70 3.02
CA GLN A 261 -22.62 -1.98 4.22
C GLN A 261 -23.15 -0.57 3.87
N PRO A 262 -24.10 -0.03 4.64
CA PRO A 262 -24.62 1.33 4.42
C PRO A 262 -23.63 2.42 4.84
N ASP A 263 -22.71 2.10 5.75
CA ASP A 263 -21.75 3.03 6.36
C ASP A 263 -20.51 2.28 6.90
N LEU A 264 -19.54 3.00 7.48
CA LEU A 264 -18.31 2.45 8.03
C LEU A 264 -18.45 1.85 9.44
N GLY A 265 -19.67 1.68 9.97
CA GLY A 265 -19.91 1.16 11.31
C GLY A 265 -19.17 -0.15 11.60
N PHE A 266 -19.09 -1.05 10.61
CA PHE A 266 -18.35 -2.31 10.71
C PHE A 266 -16.83 -2.14 10.87
N LEU A 267 -16.28 -1.03 10.38
CA LEU A 267 -14.85 -0.73 10.38
C LEU A 267 -14.43 0.18 11.54
N LEU A 268 -15.36 0.88 12.18
CA LEU A 268 -15.08 1.79 13.30
C LEU A 268 -14.26 1.16 14.43
N PRO A 269 -14.55 -0.07 14.91
CA PRO A 269 -13.74 -0.68 15.98
C PRO A 269 -12.25 -0.80 15.60
N ARG A 270 -11.96 -1.10 14.33
CA ARG A 270 -10.59 -1.16 13.81
C ARG A 270 -9.98 0.23 13.69
N LEU A 271 -10.70 1.19 13.13
CA LEU A 271 -10.19 2.55 12.94
C LEU A 271 -9.90 3.24 14.28
N GLU A 272 -10.82 3.16 15.23
CA GLU A 272 -10.71 3.82 16.55
C GLU A 272 -9.83 3.06 17.54
N GLY A 273 -9.70 1.74 17.38
CA GLY A 273 -8.78 0.92 18.18
C GLY A 273 -7.31 1.26 17.90
N HIS A 274 -7.01 1.70 16.68
CA HIS A 274 -5.65 1.97 16.22
C HIS A 274 -5.43 3.43 15.79
N ALA A 275 -6.31 4.35 16.19
CA ALA A 275 -6.25 5.76 15.85
C ALA A 275 -5.06 6.45 16.54
N TRP A 276 -4.17 7.07 15.76
CA TRP A 276 -3.03 7.82 16.29
C TRP A 276 -3.44 9.10 17.03
N LEU A 277 -4.56 9.70 16.64
CA LEU A 277 -5.02 11.00 17.16
C LEU A 277 -5.92 10.86 18.39
N LYS A 278 -6.16 9.64 18.87
CA LYS A 278 -7.16 9.33 19.89
C LYS A 278 -7.01 10.21 21.13
N GLY A 279 -8.06 10.98 21.44
CA GLY A 279 -8.13 11.86 22.61
C GLY A 279 -7.12 13.01 22.64
N LYS A 280 -6.46 13.33 21.52
CA LYS A 280 -5.50 14.43 21.44
C LYS A 280 -6.19 15.76 21.11
N GLU A 281 -5.58 16.86 21.54
CA GLU A 281 -5.97 18.21 21.13
C GLU A 281 -5.52 18.48 19.69
N LEU A 282 -6.47 18.81 18.83
CA LEU A 282 -6.24 18.96 17.39
C LEU A 282 -6.50 20.39 16.93
N ARG A 283 -5.71 20.77 15.93
CA ARG A 283 -5.98 21.88 15.02
C ARG A 283 -6.11 21.31 13.62
N ILE A 284 -7.27 21.51 13.00
CA ILE A 284 -7.53 21.07 11.63
C ILE A 284 -7.68 22.28 10.74
N GLU A 285 -6.87 22.30 9.68
CA GLU A 285 -6.96 23.31 8.62
C GLU A 285 -7.83 22.75 7.50
N GLN A 286 -8.97 23.41 7.26
CA GLN A 286 -9.94 23.04 6.25
C GLN A 286 -10.35 24.27 5.44
N PHE A 287 -9.84 24.40 4.22
CA PHE A 287 -10.00 25.59 3.38
C PHE A 287 -9.61 26.86 4.16
N ASP A 288 -10.50 27.85 4.25
CA ASP A 288 -10.28 29.11 4.97
C ASP A 288 -10.67 29.04 6.46
N LYS A 289 -10.93 27.83 6.98
CA LYS A 289 -11.35 27.62 8.37
C LYS A 289 -10.32 26.82 9.14
N ILE A 290 -10.14 27.22 10.39
CA ILE A 290 -9.39 26.48 11.40
C ILE A 290 -10.40 25.96 12.40
N LEU A 291 -10.42 24.64 12.57
CA LEU A 291 -11.22 23.97 13.58
C LEU A 291 -10.29 23.47 14.69
N THR A 292 -10.69 23.67 15.94
CA THR A 292 -9.92 23.20 17.10
C THR A 292 -10.83 22.43 18.05
N GLY A 293 -10.28 21.39 18.68
CA GLY A 293 -10.97 20.63 19.70
C GLY A 293 -10.26 19.32 20.00
N THR A 294 -10.77 18.59 20.99
CA THR A 294 -10.29 17.26 21.34
C THR A 294 -10.84 16.23 20.35
N GLU A 295 -10.00 15.33 19.89
CA GLU A 295 -10.44 14.16 19.10
C GLU A 295 -11.45 13.33 19.89
N ALA A 296 -12.59 13.00 19.26
CA ALA A 296 -13.73 12.34 19.89
C ALA A 296 -14.26 11.13 19.10
N GLY A 297 -13.40 10.48 18.31
CA GLY A 297 -13.74 9.33 17.48
C GLY A 297 -14.16 9.71 16.05
N LEU A 298 -14.75 8.75 15.35
CA LEU A 298 -15.22 8.90 13.98
C LEU A 298 -16.75 8.77 13.91
N SER A 299 -17.38 9.54 13.02
CA SER A 299 -18.77 9.28 12.65
C SER A 299 -18.89 7.97 11.86
N ARG A 300 -20.12 7.45 11.71
CA ARG A 300 -20.37 6.28 10.86
C ARG A 300 -20.01 6.53 9.39
N GLN A 301 -19.90 7.78 8.96
CA GLN A 301 -19.46 8.19 7.63
C GLN A 301 -17.93 8.44 7.55
N GLY A 302 -17.18 8.13 8.63
CA GLY A 302 -15.72 8.30 8.66
C GLY A 302 -15.25 9.74 8.86
N GLN A 303 -16.14 10.66 9.24
CA GLN A 303 -15.76 12.04 9.57
C GLN A 303 -15.10 12.06 10.95
N LEU A 304 -14.04 12.86 11.09
CA LEU A 304 -13.42 13.06 12.39
C LEU A 304 -14.33 13.91 13.28
N LEU A 305 -14.62 13.46 14.48
CA LEU A 305 -15.41 14.20 15.45
C LEU A 305 -14.47 15.00 16.35
N LEU A 306 -14.65 16.32 16.39
CA LEU A 306 -13.98 17.22 17.31
C LEU A 306 -14.95 17.66 18.40
N ARG A 307 -14.53 17.56 19.66
CA ARG A 307 -15.22 18.09 20.82
C ARG A 307 -14.65 19.46 21.19
N ALA A 308 -15.49 20.49 21.15
CA ALA A 308 -15.14 21.82 21.64
C ALA A 308 -15.19 21.87 23.17
N GLU A 309 -14.68 22.97 23.76
CA GLU A 309 -14.65 23.18 25.21
C GLU A 309 -16.06 23.21 25.84
N ASP A 310 -17.07 23.66 25.08
CA ASP A 310 -18.48 23.67 25.49
C ASP A 310 -19.18 22.30 25.37
N GLY A 311 -18.44 21.27 24.94
CA GLY A 311 -18.92 19.91 24.74
C GLY A 311 -19.55 19.65 23.37
N THR A 312 -19.69 20.66 22.51
CA THR A 312 -20.26 20.53 21.16
C THR A 312 -19.39 19.64 20.28
N LEU A 313 -20.02 18.73 19.53
CA LEU A 313 -19.34 17.87 18.55
C LEU A 313 -19.45 18.46 17.14
N THR A 314 -18.32 18.63 16.48
CA THR A 314 -18.23 19.06 15.08
C THR A 314 -17.65 17.92 14.23
N ALA A 315 -18.36 17.54 13.17
CA ALA A 315 -17.89 16.54 12.22
C ALA A 315 -17.05 17.19 11.12
N VAL A 316 -15.87 16.62 10.87
CA VAL A 316 -14.91 17.12 9.88
C VAL A 316 -14.71 16.08 8.78
N SER A 317 -15.15 16.40 7.56
CA SER A 317 -15.09 15.49 6.42
C SER A 317 -13.74 15.49 5.69
N SER A 318 -12.93 16.53 5.88
CA SER A 318 -11.65 16.70 5.20
C SER A 318 -10.76 17.71 5.91
N GLY A 319 -9.46 17.59 5.72
CA GLY A 319 -8.47 18.52 6.26
C GLY A 319 -7.12 17.86 6.50
N GLU A 320 -6.20 18.61 7.10
CA GLU A 320 -4.96 18.11 7.68
C GLU A 320 -5.01 18.32 9.20
N ALA A 321 -4.90 17.22 9.95
CA ALA A 321 -4.92 17.25 11.40
C ALA A 321 -3.51 17.39 11.97
N HIS A 322 -3.32 18.46 12.73
CA HIS A 322 -2.09 18.76 13.46
C HIS A 322 -2.35 18.67 14.97
N LEU A 323 -1.37 18.16 15.71
CA LEU A 323 -1.41 18.24 17.17
C LEU A 323 -1.26 19.70 17.57
N ARG A 324 -2.13 20.16 18.47
CA ARG A 324 -2.00 21.49 19.05
C ARG A 324 -0.83 21.46 20.02
N SER A 325 0.23 22.22 19.74
CA SER A 325 1.31 22.41 20.72
C SER A 325 0.74 23.16 21.92
N ILE A 326 0.91 22.60 23.11
CA ILE A 326 0.67 23.32 24.36
C ILE A 326 1.82 24.34 24.47
N ASN A 327 1.66 25.52 23.87
CA ASN A 327 2.54 26.62 24.23
C ASN A 327 2.20 26.99 25.67
N ASN A 328 3.01 26.50 26.62
CA ASN A 328 3.19 27.11 27.93
C ASN A 328 3.84 28.49 27.72
N GLU A 329 3.04 29.46 27.28
CA GLU A 329 3.34 30.88 27.51
C GLU A 329 2.37 31.42 28.56
N THR A 330 2.51 30.92 29.78
CA THR A 330 2.41 31.81 30.93
C THR A 330 3.62 32.74 30.89
N ARG A 331 3.44 33.95 30.37
CA ARG A 331 4.21 35.10 30.88
C ARG A 331 3.26 35.92 31.77
N PRO A 332 3.59 36.09 33.07
CA PRO A 332 2.85 36.99 33.94
C PRO A 332 3.00 38.44 33.48
N SER A 333 1.97 39.21 33.82
CA SER A 333 1.78 40.68 33.73
C SER A 333 3.00 41.53 33.42
#